data_AF-A0A367G9K4-F1
#
_entry.id   AF-A0A367G9K4-F1
#
_cell.length_a   1.000
_cell.length_b   1.000
_cell.length_c   1.000
_cell.angle_alpha   90.00
_cell.angle_beta   90.00
_cell.angle_gamma   90.00
#
_symmetry.space_group_name_H-M   'P 1'
#
loop_
_entity.id
_entity.type
_entity.pdbx_description
1 polymer ?
#
loop_
_entity_poly.entity_id
_entity_poly.type
_entity_poly.pdbx_seq_one_letter_code
_entity_poly.pdbx_strand_id
1 'polypeptide(L)'
;MVPPSARFPTRRAALAEEAARRALAGLGPELVLPQLRAQTVQELLAQPGGAGCELCGTLQTLTGALTQCVRRRPGWLYAMFPSGITCPVPARPALVQAAVLEALRPVLACGGQAVLEVKPRSRAVLLCLRGGAPAGVLPLWQALARQSGGAVVFDSGAQFAAAAFLPLCPGCRIQKSPSTQELLEDRFSLPYLFLSGYCAGPW
;
A
#
# COMPACT_ATOMS: atom_id res chain seq x y z
N MET A 1 3.51 32.58 3.38
CA MET A 1 4.08 31.29 2.94
C MET A 1 3.11 30.18 3.35
N VAL A 2 2.43 29.52 2.40
CA VAL A 2 1.46 28.43 2.70
C VAL A 2 2.24 27.21 3.25
N PRO A 3 1.84 26.63 4.40
CA PRO A 3 2.53 25.48 4.96
C PRO A 3 2.49 24.29 3.99
N PRO A 4 3.55 23.46 3.92
CA PRO A 4 3.62 22.35 2.97
C PRO A 4 2.43 21.38 3.09
N SER A 5 1.90 21.19 4.30
CA SER A 5 0.71 20.39 4.57
C SER A 5 -0.56 20.90 3.88
N ALA A 6 -0.71 22.22 3.71
CA ALA A 6 -1.86 22.83 3.03
C ALA A 6 -1.73 22.82 1.49
N ARG A 7 -0.53 22.55 0.96
CA ARG A 7 -0.31 22.41 -0.50
C ARG A 7 -0.77 21.05 -1.03
N PHE A 8 -0.75 20.01 -0.19
CA PHE A 8 -1.12 18.66 -0.62
C PHE A 8 -2.60 18.52 -1.01
N PRO A 9 -3.58 19.01 -0.21
CA PRO A 9 -4.99 18.95 -0.57
C PRO A 9 -5.29 19.65 -1.90
N THR A 10 -4.71 20.84 -2.12
CA THR A 10 -4.91 21.62 -3.34
C THR A 10 -4.33 20.94 -4.58
N ARG A 11 -3.12 20.35 -4.46
CA ARG A 11 -2.48 19.66 -5.57
C ARG A 11 -3.16 18.35 -5.92
N ARG A 12 -3.55 17.55 -4.91
CA ARG A 12 -4.27 16.29 -5.12
C ARG A 12 -5.62 16.54 -5.79
N ALA A 13 -6.36 17.57 -5.35
CA ALA A 13 -7.63 17.96 -5.97
C ALA A 13 -7.46 18.34 -7.45
N ALA A 14 -6.47 19.19 -7.77
CA ALA A 14 -6.20 19.59 -9.15
C ALA A 14 -5.84 18.40 -10.06
N LEU A 15 -5.06 17.44 -9.55
CA LEU A 15 -4.73 16.22 -10.28
C LEU A 15 -5.96 15.31 -10.46
N ALA A 16 -6.81 15.17 -9.45
CA ALA A 16 -8.04 14.39 -9.56
C ALA A 16 -9.03 15.02 -10.56
N GLU A 17 -9.13 16.35 -10.58
CA GLU A 17 -9.93 17.10 -11.55
C GLU A 17 -9.39 16.90 -12.98
N GLU A 18 -8.07 16.97 -13.17
CA GLU A 18 -7.46 16.68 -14.46
C GLU A 18 -7.72 15.25 -14.93
N ALA A 19 -7.62 14.25 -14.05
CA ALA A 19 -7.98 12.87 -14.38
C ALA A 19 -9.46 12.76 -14.80
N ALA A 20 -10.37 13.47 -14.12
CA ALA A 20 -11.78 13.49 -14.47
C ALA A 20 -12.02 14.14 -15.85
N ARG A 21 -11.37 15.27 -16.14
CA ARG A 21 -11.46 15.95 -17.45
C ARG A 21 -10.97 15.06 -18.58
N ARG A 22 -9.85 14.35 -18.38
CA ARG A 22 -9.32 13.41 -19.36
C ARG A 22 -10.27 12.25 -19.62
N ALA A 23 -10.84 11.67 -18.56
CA ALA A 23 -11.81 10.60 -18.70
C ALA A 23 -13.06 11.06 -19.50
N LEU A 24 -13.56 12.27 -19.26
CA LEU A 24 -14.66 12.85 -20.05
C LEU A 24 -14.29 13.06 -21.53
N ALA A 25 -13.01 13.31 -21.82
CA ALA A 25 -12.50 13.44 -23.18
C ALA A 25 -12.13 12.09 -23.83
N GLY A 26 -12.42 10.94 -23.19
CA GLY A 26 -12.04 9.62 -23.68
C GLY A 26 -10.52 9.35 -23.64
N LEU A 27 -9.77 10.17 -22.91
CA LEU A 27 -8.32 10.04 -22.75
C LEU A 27 -8.00 9.22 -21.52
N GLY A 28 -7.01 8.33 -21.67
CA GLY A 28 -6.53 7.51 -20.57
C GLY A 28 -5.85 8.33 -19.46
N PRO A 29 -5.76 7.75 -18.25
CA PRO A 29 -5.26 8.43 -17.05
C PRO A 29 -3.73 8.36 -16.90
N GLU A 30 -2.99 7.87 -17.90
CA GLU A 30 -1.56 7.54 -17.86
C GLU A 30 -0.68 8.73 -17.48
N LEU A 31 -1.08 9.95 -17.85
CA LEU A 31 -0.32 11.17 -17.53
C LEU A 31 -0.55 11.64 -16.08
N VAL A 32 -1.67 11.27 -15.47
CA VAL A 32 -2.12 11.83 -14.18
C VAL A 32 -1.88 10.86 -13.03
N LEU A 33 -2.09 9.55 -13.23
CA LEU A 33 -1.91 8.55 -12.17
C LEU A 33 -0.50 8.50 -11.59
N PRO A 34 0.59 8.61 -12.37
CA PRO A 34 1.94 8.67 -11.79
C PRO A 34 2.12 9.89 -10.87
N GLN A 35 1.52 11.02 -11.22
CA GLN A 35 1.58 12.26 -10.42
C GLN A 35 0.75 12.12 -9.15
N LEU A 36 -0.47 11.56 -9.23
CA LEU A 36 -1.30 11.26 -8.07
C LEU A 36 -0.66 10.25 -7.13
N ARG A 37 0.02 9.22 -7.67
CA ARG A 37 0.79 8.26 -6.89
C ARG A 37 1.94 8.95 -6.14
N ALA A 38 2.76 9.73 -6.84
CA ALA A 38 3.87 10.46 -6.24
C ALA A 38 3.40 11.41 -5.13
N GLN A 39 2.32 12.14 -5.39
CA GLN A 39 1.64 12.99 -4.42
C GLN A 39 1.14 12.21 -3.20
N THR A 40 0.50 11.05 -3.42
CA THR A 40 0.03 10.17 -2.34
C THR A 40 1.19 9.65 -1.49
N VAL A 41 2.32 9.27 -2.10
CA VAL A 41 3.52 8.86 -1.36
C VAL A 41 4.02 10.01 -0.49
N GLN A 42 4.13 11.23 -1.03
CA GLN A 42 4.56 12.40 -0.26
C GLN A 42 3.64 12.67 0.94
N GLU A 43 2.33 12.61 0.74
CA GLU A 43 1.33 12.77 1.82
C GLU A 43 1.51 11.70 2.90
N LEU A 44 1.67 10.43 2.52
CA LEU A 44 1.85 9.32 3.46
C LEU A 44 3.13 9.48 4.28
N LEU A 45 4.23 9.90 3.65
CA LEU A 45 5.53 10.11 4.31
C LEU A 45 5.50 11.32 5.26
N ALA A 46 4.77 12.39 4.92
CA ALA A 46 4.71 13.63 5.69
C ALA A 46 3.79 13.54 6.91
N GLN A 47 2.75 12.71 6.87
CA GLN A 47 1.79 12.63 7.98
C GLN A 47 2.41 11.93 9.21
N PRO A 48 2.23 12.48 10.42
CA PRO A 48 2.73 11.89 11.66
C PRO A 48 2.04 10.55 11.99
N GLY A 49 2.66 9.77 12.88
CA GLY A 49 2.00 8.61 13.50
C GLY A 49 0.86 9.04 14.43
N GLY A 50 0.23 8.08 15.10
CA GLY A 50 -0.82 8.34 16.12
C GLY A 50 -2.15 7.65 15.87
N ALA A 51 -2.36 7.08 14.68
CA ALA A 51 -3.41 6.11 14.42
C ALA A 51 -2.79 4.77 14.01
N GLY A 52 -3.44 3.68 14.41
CA GLY A 52 -3.04 2.33 14.08
C GLY A 52 -4.03 1.65 13.14
N CYS A 53 -3.73 0.40 12.78
CA CYS A 53 -4.64 -0.46 12.05
C CYS A 53 -4.59 -1.88 12.62
N GLU A 54 -5.65 -2.64 12.38
CA GLU A 54 -5.59 -4.10 12.49
C GLU A 54 -4.87 -4.61 11.23
N LEU A 55 -3.63 -5.09 11.40
CA LEU A 55 -2.73 -5.39 10.28
C LEU A 55 -3.29 -6.48 9.36
N CYS A 56 -3.76 -7.58 9.96
CA CYS A 56 -4.22 -8.75 9.21
C CYS A 56 -5.44 -8.41 8.36
N GLY A 57 -6.45 -7.78 8.94
CA GLY A 57 -7.66 -7.32 8.26
C GLY A 57 -7.37 -6.29 7.19
N THR A 58 -6.42 -5.38 7.42
CA THR A 58 -5.99 -4.41 6.39
C THR A 58 -5.38 -5.11 5.18
N LEU A 59 -4.52 -6.11 5.40
CA LEU A 59 -3.88 -6.87 4.33
C LEU A 59 -4.83 -7.87 3.66
N GLN A 60 -5.77 -8.46 4.41
CA GLN A 60 -6.83 -9.31 3.87
C GLN A 60 -7.73 -8.53 2.91
N THR A 61 -8.18 -7.34 3.30
CA THR A 61 -8.94 -6.46 2.40
C THR A 61 -8.15 -6.10 1.16
N LEU A 62 -6.88 -5.70 1.33
CA LEU A 62 -6.01 -5.35 0.20
C LEU A 62 -5.84 -6.52 -0.77
N THR A 63 -5.49 -7.71 -0.26
CA THR A 63 -5.29 -8.90 -1.09
C THR A 63 -6.56 -9.40 -1.76
N GLY A 64 -7.72 -9.24 -1.10
CA GLY A 64 -9.03 -9.46 -1.70
C GLY A 64 -9.27 -8.53 -2.89
N ALA A 65 -8.97 -7.24 -2.75
CA ALA A 65 -9.08 -6.29 -3.86
C ALA A 65 -8.10 -6.62 -4.99
N LEU A 66 -6.83 -6.92 -4.68
CA LEU A 66 -5.80 -7.27 -5.65
C LEU A 66 -6.15 -8.52 -6.46
N THR A 67 -6.75 -9.53 -5.83
CA THR A 67 -7.20 -10.75 -6.52
C THR A 67 -8.28 -10.47 -7.56
N GLN A 68 -9.10 -9.43 -7.34
CA GLN A 68 -10.20 -9.06 -8.23
C GLN A 68 -9.77 -8.05 -9.30
N CYS A 69 -8.92 -7.08 -8.94
CA CYS A 69 -8.60 -6.00 -9.85
C CYS A 69 -7.38 -6.27 -10.73
N VAL A 70 -6.38 -7.05 -10.30
CA VAL A 70 -5.21 -7.36 -11.14
C VAL A 70 -5.63 -8.30 -12.27
N ARG A 71 -5.29 -7.92 -13.52
CA ARG A 71 -5.65 -8.69 -14.72
C ARG A 71 -5.14 -10.12 -14.62
N ARG A 72 -6.00 -11.08 -15.00
CA ARG A 72 -5.86 -12.54 -14.79
C ARG A 72 -4.41 -13.04 -14.85
N ARG A 73 -3.81 -13.20 -13.66
CA ARG A 73 -2.46 -13.71 -13.44
C ARG A 73 -2.50 -14.75 -12.32
N PRO A 74 -3.09 -15.95 -12.52
CA PRO A 74 -3.20 -16.92 -11.43
C PRO A 74 -1.82 -17.23 -10.82
N GLY A 75 -1.77 -17.36 -9.49
CA GLY A 75 -0.53 -17.73 -8.77
C GLY A 75 0.55 -16.64 -8.70
N TRP A 76 0.22 -15.37 -9.01
CA TRP A 76 1.19 -14.27 -8.92
C TRP A 76 1.43 -13.78 -7.49
N LEU A 77 0.45 -13.94 -6.59
CA LEU A 77 0.50 -13.48 -5.21
C LEU A 77 0.01 -14.59 -4.29
N TYR A 78 0.86 -14.98 -3.35
CA TYR A 78 0.51 -15.89 -2.26
C TYR A 78 0.48 -15.09 -0.97
N ALA A 79 -0.69 -15.04 -0.32
CA ALA A 79 -0.89 -14.28 0.92
C ALA A 79 -1.19 -15.24 2.08
N MET A 80 -0.44 -15.11 3.17
CA MET A 80 -0.58 -15.94 4.37
C MET A 80 -0.76 -15.04 5.60
N PHE A 81 -1.94 -15.12 6.21
CA PHE A 81 -2.30 -14.34 7.38
C PHE A 81 -2.72 -15.26 8.52
N PRO A 82 -2.29 -14.98 9.77
CA PRO A 82 -2.73 -15.76 10.93
C PRO A 82 -4.23 -15.58 11.13
N SER A 83 -4.95 -16.67 11.36
CA SER A 83 -6.37 -16.68 11.69
C SER A 83 -6.58 -16.63 13.20
N GLY A 84 -7.61 -15.91 13.66
CA GLY A 84 -8.00 -15.89 15.07
C GLY A 84 -7.09 -15.06 15.99
N ILE A 85 -6.18 -14.27 15.43
CA ILE A 85 -5.27 -13.38 16.17
C ILE A 85 -5.48 -11.95 15.68
N THR A 86 -5.60 -11.00 16.62
CA THR A 86 -5.60 -9.56 16.31
C THR A 86 -4.18 -9.03 16.31
N CYS A 87 -3.86 -8.21 15.32
CA CYS A 87 -2.53 -7.64 15.11
C CYS A 87 -2.62 -6.11 15.04
N PRO A 88 -2.97 -5.44 16.15
CA PRO A 88 -3.02 -3.98 16.20
C PRO A 88 -1.60 -3.42 16.12
N VAL A 89 -1.30 -2.63 15.10
CA VAL A 89 0.00 -1.97 14.91
C VAL A 89 -0.18 -0.45 14.84
N PRO A 90 0.74 0.35 15.41
CA PRO A 90 0.63 1.81 15.39
C PRO A 90 1.10 2.40 14.04
N ALA A 91 0.52 1.90 12.95
CA ALA A 91 0.72 2.41 11.60
C ALA A 91 -0.64 2.60 10.92
N ARG A 92 -0.78 3.66 10.12
CA ARG A 92 -2.04 3.92 9.41
C ARG A 92 -2.28 2.85 8.34
N PRO A 93 -3.54 2.46 8.10
CA PRO A 93 -3.86 1.43 7.12
C PRO A 93 -3.40 1.80 5.70
N ALA A 94 -3.52 3.07 5.30
CA ALA A 94 -3.06 3.54 4.00
C ALA A 94 -1.54 3.43 3.81
N LEU A 95 -0.74 3.60 4.88
CA LEU A 95 0.70 3.43 4.81
C LEU A 95 1.08 1.96 4.65
N VAL A 96 0.43 1.07 5.41
CA VAL A 96 0.60 -0.39 5.28
C VAL A 96 0.27 -0.84 3.86
N GLN A 97 -0.89 -0.41 3.33
CA GLN A 97 -1.30 -0.76 1.98
C GLN A 97 -0.31 -0.25 0.92
N ALA A 98 0.08 1.02 0.99
CA ALA A 98 1.03 1.62 0.04
C ALA A 98 2.40 0.93 0.09
N ALA A 99 2.92 0.61 1.28
CA ALA A 99 4.19 -0.08 1.43
C ALA A 99 4.19 -1.45 0.73
N VAL A 100 3.11 -2.22 0.89
CA VAL A 100 2.94 -3.51 0.19
C VAL A 100 2.79 -3.32 -1.31
N LEU A 101 1.93 -2.39 -1.75
CA LEU A 101 1.70 -2.14 -3.17
C LEU A 101 2.96 -1.70 -3.92
N GLU A 102 3.78 -0.84 -3.32
CA GLU A 102 5.03 -0.38 -3.91
C GLU A 102 6.02 -1.54 -4.14
N ALA A 103 6.03 -2.52 -3.22
CA ALA A 103 6.84 -3.72 -3.34
C ALA A 103 6.28 -4.74 -4.35
N LEU A 104 4.95 -4.78 -4.53
CA LEU A 104 4.30 -5.67 -5.51
C LEU A 104 4.39 -5.15 -6.95
N ARG A 105 4.49 -3.82 -7.16
CA ARG A 105 4.60 -3.23 -8.50
C ARG A 105 5.74 -3.83 -9.36
N PRO A 106 7.00 -3.96 -8.87
CA PRO A 106 8.07 -4.57 -9.66
C PRO A 106 7.85 -6.07 -9.92
N VAL A 107 7.15 -6.80 -9.05
CA VAL A 107 6.78 -8.21 -9.27
C VAL A 107 5.92 -8.34 -10.52
N LEU A 108 4.90 -7.47 -10.64
CA LEU A 108 4.01 -7.46 -11.79
C LEU A 108 4.76 -7.05 -13.07
N ALA A 109 5.67 -6.07 -12.96
CA ALA A 109 6.49 -5.61 -14.07
C ALA A 109 7.39 -6.71 -14.66
N CYS A 110 7.98 -7.56 -13.82
CA CYS A 110 8.90 -8.61 -14.26
C CYS A 110 8.23 -9.96 -14.57
N GLY A 111 6.91 -10.07 -14.46
CA GLY A 111 6.24 -11.35 -14.68
C GLY A 111 6.32 -12.33 -13.49
N GLY A 112 6.89 -11.91 -12.36
CA GLY A 112 7.24 -12.79 -11.24
C GLY A 112 6.08 -13.14 -10.31
N GLN A 113 6.45 -13.78 -9.19
CA GLN A 113 5.57 -14.14 -8.10
C GLN A 113 5.96 -13.42 -6.81
N ALA A 114 4.99 -13.14 -5.96
CA ALA A 114 5.17 -12.56 -4.65
C ALA A 114 4.62 -13.47 -3.56
N VAL A 115 5.29 -13.47 -2.41
CA VAL A 115 4.79 -14.06 -1.17
C VAL A 115 4.66 -12.94 -0.14
N LEU A 116 3.45 -12.76 0.38
CA LEU A 116 3.11 -11.83 1.45
C LEU A 116 2.72 -12.65 2.69
N GLU A 117 3.44 -12.48 3.77
CA GLU A 117 3.25 -13.31 4.97
C GLU A 117 3.27 -12.45 6.23
N VAL A 118 2.35 -12.73 7.15
CA VAL A 118 2.35 -12.15 8.50
C VAL A 118 2.67 -13.24 9.51
N LYS A 119 3.77 -13.07 10.27
CA LYS A 119 4.17 -14.01 11.32
C LYS A 119 3.99 -13.37 12.70
N PRO A 120 3.04 -13.86 13.52
CA PRO A 120 2.93 -13.47 14.91
C PRO A 120 4.21 -13.74 15.70
N ARG A 121 4.52 -12.83 16.62
CA ARG A 121 5.52 -12.98 17.69
C ARG A 121 4.86 -12.55 19.01
N SER A 122 5.50 -12.84 20.14
CA SER A 122 4.92 -12.60 21.47
C SER A 122 4.42 -11.17 21.69
N ARG A 123 5.11 -10.14 21.16
CA ARG A 123 4.74 -8.72 21.30
C ARG A 123 4.86 -7.91 20.00
N ALA A 124 4.91 -8.60 18.88
CA ALA A 124 5.15 -7.99 17.57
C ALA A 124 4.61 -8.89 16.46
N VAL A 125 4.66 -8.38 15.25
CA VAL A 125 4.41 -9.14 14.03
C VAL A 125 5.53 -8.88 13.04
N LEU A 126 5.92 -9.93 12.31
CA LEU A 126 6.78 -9.79 11.15
C LEU A 126 5.91 -9.75 9.90
N LEU A 127 5.91 -8.63 9.20
CA LEU A 127 5.37 -8.51 7.86
C LEU A 127 6.48 -8.82 6.86
N CYS A 128 6.36 -9.92 6.14
CA CYS A 128 7.34 -10.36 5.16
C CYS A 128 6.76 -10.26 3.75
N LEU A 129 7.55 -9.71 2.84
CA LEU A 129 7.28 -9.73 1.40
C LEU A 129 8.50 -10.29 0.68
N ARG A 130 8.27 -11.22 -0.24
CA ARG A 130 9.31 -11.79 -1.12
C ARG A 130 8.89 -11.66 -2.56
N GLY A 131 9.88 -11.51 -3.45
CA GLY A 131 9.70 -11.30 -4.87
C GLY A 131 9.78 -9.82 -5.25
N GLY A 132 10.11 -9.55 -6.51
CA GLY A 132 10.20 -8.19 -7.06
C GLY A 132 11.60 -7.62 -7.01
N ALA A 133 11.71 -6.30 -6.81
CA ALA A 133 12.95 -5.53 -6.84
C ALA A 133 12.90 -4.39 -5.80
N PRO A 134 14.04 -3.88 -5.32
CA PRO A 134 14.08 -2.86 -4.25
C PRO A 134 13.59 -1.46 -4.68
N ALA A 135 13.39 -1.22 -5.97
CA ALA A 135 13.07 0.10 -6.52
C ALA A 135 11.78 0.69 -5.90
N GLY A 136 11.88 1.88 -5.29
CA GLY A 136 10.75 2.61 -4.72
C GLY A 136 10.26 2.11 -3.36
N VAL A 137 10.64 0.91 -2.94
CA VAL A 137 10.12 0.23 -1.73
C VAL A 137 10.60 0.89 -0.43
N LEU A 138 11.84 1.37 -0.42
CA LEU A 138 12.54 1.81 0.80
C LEU A 138 11.80 2.88 1.61
N PRO A 139 11.31 4.01 1.04
CA PRO A 139 10.79 5.12 1.85
C PRO A 139 9.51 4.77 2.61
N LEU A 140 8.59 4.03 1.98
CA LEU A 140 7.31 3.67 2.61
C LEU A 140 7.49 2.63 3.72
N TRP A 141 8.39 1.67 3.53
CA TRP A 141 8.74 0.68 4.55
C TRP A 141 9.51 1.29 5.72
N GLN A 142 10.42 2.23 5.47
CA GLN A 142 11.07 3.01 6.54
C GLN A 142 10.06 3.87 7.30
N ALA A 143 9.11 4.50 6.61
CA ALA A 143 8.03 5.25 7.26
C ALA A 143 7.13 4.33 8.09
N LEU A 144 6.86 3.10 7.60
CA LEU A 144 6.12 2.09 8.33
C LEU A 144 6.82 1.73 9.65
N ALA A 145 8.12 1.41 9.62
CA ALA A 145 8.90 1.17 10.83
C ALA A 145 8.90 2.39 11.77
N ARG A 146 9.09 3.59 11.23
CA ARG A 146 9.09 4.83 12.02
C ARG A 146 7.76 5.07 12.72
N GLN A 147 6.63 4.87 12.03
CA GLN A 147 5.31 5.03 12.65
C GLN A 147 5.05 3.94 13.68
N SER A 148 5.43 2.69 13.39
CA SER A 148 5.16 1.57 14.28
C SER A 148 6.11 1.48 15.48
N GLY A 149 7.20 2.26 15.52
CA GLY A 149 8.31 2.05 16.46
C GLY A 149 9.07 0.75 16.20
N GLY A 150 9.04 0.26 14.96
CA GLY A 150 9.59 -1.01 14.53
C GLY A 150 10.90 -0.89 13.76
N ALA A 151 11.25 -1.94 13.03
CA ALA A 151 12.43 -1.98 12.17
C ALA A 151 12.09 -2.63 10.83
N VAL A 152 12.81 -2.25 9.77
CA VAL A 152 12.72 -2.89 8.46
C VAL A 152 14.09 -3.40 8.01
N VAL A 153 14.08 -4.54 7.34
CA VAL A 153 15.25 -5.16 6.74
C VAL A 153 14.90 -5.48 5.28
N PHE A 154 15.87 -5.25 4.41
CA PHE A 154 15.79 -5.60 3.00
C PHE A 154 16.91 -6.56 2.67
N ASP A 155 16.58 -7.54 1.84
CA ASP A 155 17.54 -8.45 1.22
C ASP A 155 17.42 -8.31 -0.30
N SER A 156 18.55 -8.08 -0.95
CA SER A 156 18.68 -7.99 -2.40
C SER A 156 19.43 -9.18 -2.98
N GLY A 157 19.43 -10.32 -2.29
CA GLY A 157 20.00 -11.58 -2.76
C GLY A 157 19.30 -12.11 -4.02
N ALA A 158 19.34 -13.43 -4.24
CA ALA A 158 18.78 -14.05 -5.46
C ALA A 158 17.31 -13.69 -5.75
N GLN A 159 16.54 -13.36 -4.70
CA GLN A 159 15.23 -12.74 -4.79
C GLN A 159 15.15 -11.59 -3.80
N PHE A 160 14.53 -10.48 -4.22
CA PHE A 160 14.25 -9.38 -3.31
C PHE A 160 13.34 -9.84 -2.16
N ALA A 161 13.66 -9.41 -0.95
CA ALA A 161 12.78 -9.56 0.19
C ALA A 161 12.78 -8.29 1.04
N ALA A 162 11.63 -7.99 1.63
CA ALA A 162 11.45 -6.97 2.63
C ALA A 162 10.78 -7.58 3.86
N ALA A 163 11.29 -7.28 5.04
CA ALA A 163 10.69 -7.71 6.30
C ALA A 163 10.57 -6.51 7.25
N ALA A 164 9.39 -6.33 7.82
CA ALA A 164 9.14 -5.31 8.83
C ALA A 164 8.77 -5.99 10.16
N PHE A 165 9.55 -5.69 11.19
CA PHE A 165 9.21 -5.99 12.57
C PHE A 165 8.34 -4.86 13.12
N LEU A 166 7.07 -5.14 13.40
CA LEU A 166 6.10 -4.16 13.85
C LEU A 166 5.64 -4.52 15.27
N PRO A 167 5.97 -3.72 16.30
CA PRO A 167 5.46 -3.91 17.65
C PRO A 167 3.92 -3.90 17.68
N LEU A 168 3.33 -4.79 18.47
CA LEU A 168 1.90 -4.76 18.72
C LEU A 168 1.56 -3.61 19.68
N CYS A 169 0.47 -2.90 19.40
CA CYS A 169 -0.03 -1.82 20.25
C CYS A 169 -1.54 -1.96 20.48
N PRO A 170 -1.97 -2.81 21.44
CA PRO A 170 -3.39 -3.02 21.72
C PRO A 170 -4.16 -1.74 22.08
N GLY A 171 -3.49 -0.74 22.65
CA GLY A 171 -4.09 0.54 23.03
C GLY A 171 -4.09 1.60 21.93
N CYS A 172 -3.57 1.33 20.73
CA CYS A 172 -3.59 2.34 19.66
C CYS A 172 -5.01 2.56 19.13
N ARG A 173 -5.31 3.80 18.75
CA ARG A 173 -6.57 4.14 18.09
C ARG A 173 -6.59 3.52 16.70
N ILE A 174 -7.36 2.46 16.53
CA ILE A 174 -7.51 1.77 15.25
C ILE A 174 -8.35 2.65 14.29
N GLN A 175 -7.72 3.05 13.19
CA GLN A 175 -8.41 3.63 12.06
C GLN A 175 -9.07 2.52 11.24
N LYS A 176 -10.33 2.73 10.85
CA LYS A 176 -11.04 1.82 9.95
C LYS A 176 -10.31 1.73 8.61
N SER A 177 -9.97 0.51 8.20
CA SER A 177 -9.50 0.24 6.85
C SER A 177 -10.68 0.25 5.88
N PRO A 178 -10.50 0.73 4.64
CA PRO A 178 -11.52 0.59 3.62
C PRO A 178 -11.84 -0.91 3.40
N SER A 179 -13.07 -1.22 3.01
CA SER A 179 -13.50 -2.54 2.60
C SER A 179 -12.98 -2.89 1.20
N THR A 180 -13.03 -4.18 0.84
CA THR A 180 -12.63 -4.63 -0.50
C THR A 180 -13.44 -3.92 -1.59
N GLN A 181 -14.75 -3.76 -1.37
CA GLN A 181 -15.65 -3.08 -2.30
C GLN A 181 -15.30 -1.59 -2.43
N GLU A 182 -15.09 -0.89 -1.30
CA GLU A 182 -14.67 0.53 -1.30
C GLU A 182 -13.36 0.73 -2.09
N LEU A 183 -12.39 -0.20 -1.96
CA LEU A 183 -11.15 -0.16 -2.74
C LEU A 183 -11.36 -0.40 -4.24
N LEU A 184 -12.33 -1.22 -4.62
CA LEU A 184 -12.60 -1.56 -6.01
C LEU A 184 -13.40 -0.48 -6.75
N GLU A 185 -14.28 0.23 -6.03
CA GLU A 185 -15.13 1.29 -6.57
C GLU A 185 -14.42 2.64 -6.70
N ASP A 186 -13.52 2.98 -5.77
CA ASP A 186 -12.77 4.24 -5.83
C ASP A 186 -11.66 4.18 -6.89
N ARG A 187 -11.82 4.95 -7.97
CA ARG A 187 -10.84 5.11 -9.07
C ARG A 187 -9.47 5.62 -8.60
N PHE A 188 -9.42 6.33 -7.49
CA PHE A 188 -8.20 6.84 -6.89
C PHE A 188 -7.74 6.03 -5.67
N SER A 189 -8.26 4.82 -5.48
CA SER A 189 -7.82 3.91 -4.44
C SER A 189 -6.36 3.50 -4.64
N LEU A 190 -5.69 3.10 -3.56
CA LEU A 190 -4.27 2.75 -3.60
C LEU A 190 -3.96 1.62 -4.60
N PRO A 191 -4.75 0.53 -4.72
CA PRO A 191 -4.54 -0.46 -5.77
C PRO A 191 -4.42 0.15 -7.17
N TYR A 192 -5.33 1.04 -7.56
CA TYR A 192 -5.30 1.64 -8.91
C TYR A 192 -4.21 2.70 -9.06
N LEU A 193 -3.93 3.50 -8.03
CA LEU A 193 -2.83 4.48 -8.10
C LEU A 193 -1.46 3.80 -8.21
N PHE A 194 -1.25 2.69 -7.48
CA PHE A 194 0.03 2.01 -7.43
C PHE A 194 0.21 0.98 -8.54
N LEU A 195 -0.88 0.38 -9.04
CA LEU A 195 -0.83 -0.73 -10.01
C LEU A 195 -1.64 -0.47 -11.29
N SER A 196 -1.92 0.79 -11.63
CA SER A 196 -2.79 1.22 -12.75
C SER A 196 -2.66 0.40 -14.05
N GLY A 197 -1.44 0.12 -14.52
CA GLY A 197 -1.18 -0.64 -15.75
C GLY A 197 -1.40 -2.16 -15.64
N TYR A 198 -1.64 -2.67 -14.44
CA TYR A 198 -1.84 -4.10 -14.15
C TYR A 198 -3.28 -4.41 -13.74
N CYS A 199 -4.07 -3.39 -13.43
CA CYS A 199 -5.45 -3.55 -12.99
C CYS A 199 -6.46 -3.44 -14.15
N ALA A 200 -7.62 -4.06 -13.96
CA ALA A 200 -8.75 -4.06 -14.90
C ALA A 200 -9.80 -2.97 -14.61
N GLY A 201 -9.71 -2.22 -13.52
CA GLY A 201 -10.70 -1.19 -13.13
C GLY A 201 -10.13 0.24 -13.10
N PRO A 202 -10.94 1.25 -12.71
CA PRO A 202 -12.32 1.55 -13.08
C PRO A 202 -12.31 2.77 -14.03
N TRP A 203 -11.51 2.68 -15.10
CA TRP A 203 -11.27 3.74 -16.08
C TRP A 203 -11.82 3.33 -17.44
#